data_AF-A0A9W9WP60-F1
#
_entry.id   AF-A0A9W9WP60-F1
#
_cell.length_a   1.000
_cell.length_b   1.000
_cell.length_c   1.000
_cell.angle_alpha   90.00
_cell.angle_beta   90.00
_cell.angle_gamma   90.00
#
_symmetry.space_group_name_H-M   'P 1'
#
loop_
_entity.id
_entity.type
_entity.pdbx_description
1 polymer ?
#
loop_
_entity_poly.entity_id
_entity_poly.type
_entity_poly.pdbx_seq_one_letter_code
_entity_poly.pdbx_strand_id
1 'polypeptide(L)'
;MLKNGAYYLGHVVAGSGMHRTRLDGDNRRVAIDWALIKISSNRIHRQMHGDRVSGNKGFQYSNTPTNPPYHGGSLMHARDGLKLYKSGRSTGMTASAYNGLESVRLDRLESRKGAGYHLVITWVNQIATSENSYPFAEGGDSGSWITRVDGKVFGMLAGGDERMGTTYFCRINDVFDDIKDITGAAEVRIAPPPVS
;
A
#
# COMPACT_ATOMS: atom_id res chain seq x y z
N MET A 1 11.26 -22.15 -1.98
CA MET A 1 12.20 -21.52 -2.92
C MET A 1 12.21 -22.37 -4.18
N LEU A 2 12.02 -21.76 -5.34
CA LEU A 2 12.13 -22.42 -6.64
C LEU A 2 13.61 -22.74 -6.92
N LYS A 3 13.87 -23.66 -7.85
CA LYS A 3 15.24 -24.15 -8.15
C LYS A 3 16.22 -23.05 -8.58
N ASN A 4 15.74 -21.87 -8.94
CA ASN A 4 16.51 -20.69 -9.35
C ASN A 4 16.67 -19.63 -8.24
N GLY A 5 16.37 -19.95 -6.98
CA GLY A 5 16.42 -18.97 -5.88
C GLY A 5 15.21 -18.02 -5.81
N ALA A 6 14.26 -18.12 -6.74
CA ALA A 6 13.03 -17.34 -6.70
C ALA A 6 12.07 -17.87 -5.63
N TYR A 7 11.18 -17.00 -5.15
CA TYR A 7 10.14 -17.37 -4.20
C TYR A 7 8.78 -17.35 -4.89
N TYR A 8 8.06 -18.47 -4.84
CA TYR A 8 6.66 -18.49 -5.24
C TYR A 8 5.80 -17.93 -4.10
N LEU A 9 5.21 -16.75 -4.33
CA LEU A 9 4.42 -16.03 -3.33
C LEU A 9 2.92 -16.36 -3.40
N GLY A 10 2.46 -16.89 -4.54
CA GLY A 10 1.06 -17.21 -4.80
C GLY A 10 0.71 -16.89 -6.25
N HIS A 11 -0.58 -16.94 -6.56
CA HIS A 11 -1.11 -16.63 -7.88
C HIS A 11 -1.75 -15.24 -7.87
N VAL A 12 -1.34 -14.35 -8.77
CA VAL A 12 -2.03 -13.06 -8.96
C VAL A 12 -3.37 -13.33 -9.63
N VAL A 13 -4.48 -13.04 -8.96
CA VAL A 13 -5.83 -13.27 -9.49
C VAL A 13 -6.40 -12.04 -10.20
N ALA A 14 -5.99 -10.85 -9.76
CA ALA A 14 -6.32 -9.57 -10.36
C ALA A 14 -5.29 -8.53 -9.94
N GLY A 15 -5.22 -7.43 -10.66
CA GLY A 15 -4.40 -6.28 -10.29
C GLY A 15 -4.82 -5.05 -11.07
N SER A 16 -4.38 -3.88 -10.62
CA SER A 16 -4.62 -2.59 -11.29
C SER A 16 -4.06 -2.56 -12.72
N GLY A 17 -3.01 -3.34 -12.99
CA GLY A 17 -2.23 -3.23 -14.22
C GLY A 17 -1.24 -2.06 -14.15
N MET A 18 -0.56 -1.80 -15.26
CA MET A 18 0.50 -0.79 -15.33
C MET A 18 -0.08 0.62 -15.55
N HIS A 19 0.37 1.60 -14.78
CA HIS A 19 0.02 3.03 -14.93
C HIS A 19 -1.49 3.31 -14.86
N ARG A 20 -2.24 2.51 -14.10
CA ARG A 20 -3.68 2.74 -13.93
C ARG A 20 -3.91 4.02 -13.13
N THR A 21 -4.84 4.83 -13.63
CA THR A 21 -5.33 6.01 -12.93
C THR A 21 -6.85 5.98 -12.86
N ARG A 22 -7.42 6.56 -11.81
CA ARG A 22 -8.87 6.74 -11.63
C ARG A 22 -9.18 8.15 -11.15
N LEU A 23 -10.44 8.56 -11.24
CA LEU A 23 -10.91 9.76 -10.56
C LEU A 23 -11.22 9.41 -9.11
N ASP A 24 -10.78 10.25 -8.19
CA ASP A 24 -11.12 10.18 -6.78
C ASP A 24 -12.43 10.92 -6.47
N GLY A 25 -12.81 10.95 -5.18
CA GLY A 25 -14.02 11.65 -4.72
C GLY A 25 -14.02 13.17 -4.97
N ASP A 26 -12.86 13.78 -5.20
CA ASP A 26 -12.69 15.21 -5.50
C ASP A 26 -12.49 15.44 -7.01
N ASN A 27 -12.78 14.43 -7.84
CA ASN A 27 -12.65 14.45 -9.30
C ASN A 27 -11.21 14.70 -9.79
N ARG A 28 -10.21 14.34 -8.97
CA ARG A 28 -8.79 14.37 -9.33
C ARG A 28 -8.38 13.00 -9.85
N ARG A 29 -7.56 13.00 -10.90
CA ARG A 29 -6.95 11.76 -11.40
C ARG A 29 -5.84 11.33 -10.45
N VAL A 30 -5.95 10.13 -9.88
CA VAL A 30 -4.97 9.55 -8.93
C VAL A 30 -4.38 8.26 -9.47
N ALA A 31 -3.11 7.98 -9.13
CA ALA A 31 -2.43 6.74 -9.48
C ALA A 31 -2.83 5.59 -8.55
N ILE A 32 -3.05 4.40 -9.11
CA ILE A 32 -3.44 3.21 -8.38
C ILE A 32 -2.55 2.03 -8.79
N ASP A 33 -1.96 1.38 -7.80
CA ASP A 33 -1.12 0.20 -7.98
C ASP A 33 -1.45 -0.83 -6.90
N TRP A 34 -2.03 -1.96 -7.28
CA TRP A 34 -2.34 -3.08 -6.39
C TRP A 34 -2.40 -4.41 -7.14
N ALA A 35 -2.20 -5.50 -6.41
CA ALA A 35 -2.45 -6.86 -6.89
C ALA A 35 -3.11 -7.71 -5.82
N LEU A 36 -4.14 -8.47 -6.20
CA LEU A 36 -4.74 -9.50 -5.38
C LEU A 36 -4.02 -10.81 -5.63
N ILE A 37 -3.49 -11.39 -4.55
CA ILE A 37 -2.71 -12.63 -4.61
C ILE A 37 -3.48 -13.70 -3.85
N LYS A 38 -3.79 -14.80 -4.53
CA LYS A 38 -4.21 -16.04 -3.88
C LYS A 38 -2.98 -16.68 -3.26
N ILE A 39 -2.83 -16.47 -1.96
CA ILE A 39 -1.79 -17.08 -1.16
C ILE A 39 -2.10 -18.58 -1.01
N SER A 40 -1.09 -19.42 -1.18
CA SER A 40 -1.24 -20.86 -1.00
C SER A 40 -1.57 -21.20 0.46
N SER A 41 -2.45 -22.18 0.71
CA SER A 41 -2.92 -22.51 2.07
C SER A 41 -1.78 -22.87 3.03
N ASN A 42 -0.75 -23.56 2.53
CA ASN A 42 0.47 -23.86 3.27
C ASN A 42 1.28 -22.63 3.74
N ARG A 43 0.96 -21.43 3.25
CA ARG A 43 1.58 -20.16 3.65
C ARG A 43 0.68 -19.32 4.56
N ILE A 44 -0.60 -19.69 4.69
CA ILE A 44 -1.60 -18.99 5.49
C ILE A 44 -1.60 -19.52 6.93
N HIS A 45 -1.40 -20.82 7.11
CA HIS A 45 -1.35 -21.40 8.46
C HIS A 45 -0.07 -21.01 9.18
N ARG A 46 -0.23 -20.43 10.37
CA ARG A 46 0.84 -20.08 11.30
C ARG A 46 1.33 -21.35 12.01
N GLN A 47 1.89 -22.33 11.30
CA GLN A 47 2.45 -23.51 11.95
C GLN A 47 3.76 -23.99 11.31
N MET A 48 4.79 -23.99 12.16
CA MET A 48 5.80 -25.04 12.30
C MET A 48 6.22 -25.72 11.00
N HIS A 49 6.94 -25.02 10.15
CA HIS A 49 7.82 -25.75 9.25
C HIS A 49 8.96 -26.34 10.08
N GLY A 50 8.90 -27.65 10.31
CA GLY A 50 10.09 -28.49 10.57
C GLY A 50 11.09 -28.46 9.41
N ASP A 51 10.70 -27.87 8.28
CA ASP A 51 11.56 -27.55 7.16
C ASP A 51 12.02 -26.09 7.27
N ARG A 52 13.28 -25.89 7.62
CA ARG A 52 13.97 -24.61 7.83
C ARG A 52 13.77 -23.56 6.70
N VAL A 53 12.58 -22.95 6.59
CA VAL A 53 12.43 -21.62 6.00
C VAL A 53 12.73 -20.64 7.12
N SER A 54 14.01 -20.45 7.42
CA SER A 54 14.47 -19.36 8.28
C SER A 54 14.07 -18.03 7.62
N GLY A 55 12.94 -17.44 8.01
CA GLY A 55 12.58 -16.13 7.48
C GLY A 55 11.12 -15.71 7.56
N ASN A 56 10.15 -16.64 7.59
CA ASN A 56 8.74 -16.24 7.73
C ASN A 56 8.33 -16.14 9.20
N LYS A 57 9.12 -15.42 10.00
CA LYS A 57 8.63 -14.88 11.27
C LYS A 57 7.64 -13.81 10.87
N GLY A 58 6.34 -13.98 11.20
CA GLY A 58 5.37 -12.90 11.03
C GLY A 58 5.99 -11.61 11.58
N PHE A 59 5.99 -10.55 10.77
CA PHE A 59 6.73 -9.34 11.11
C PHE A 59 6.31 -8.88 12.50
N GLN A 60 7.26 -8.69 13.42
CA GLN A 60 6.94 -8.25 14.78
C GLN A 60 6.50 -6.79 14.70
N TYR A 61 5.19 -6.59 14.68
CA TYR A 61 4.55 -5.30 14.52
C TYR A 61 4.93 -4.32 15.62
N SER A 62 5.31 -4.78 16.83
CA SER A 62 6.01 -4.00 17.86
C SER A 62 6.36 -4.88 19.09
N ASN A 63 7.13 -4.33 20.03
CA ASN A 63 7.21 -4.80 21.42
C ASN A 63 6.08 -4.21 22.31
N THR A 64 5.13 -3.49 21.73
CA THR A 64 4.08 -2.74 22.46
C THR A 64 2.68 -3.34 22.22
N PRO A 65 1.74 -3.26 23.18
CA PRO A 65 0.50 -4.06 23.13
C PRO A 65 -0.55 -3.60 22.10
N THR A 66 -0.33 -2.50 21.39
CA THR A 66 -1.34 -1.87 20.53
C THR A 66 -1.18 -2.31 19.08
N ASN A 67 -1.50 -3.57 18.79
CA ASN A 67 -1.76 -4.01 17.41
C ASN A 67 -3.26 -4.29 17.27
N PRO A 68 -4.10 -3.24 17.22
CA PRO A 68 -5.51 -3.45 16.93
C PRO A 68 -5.66 -4.11 15.55
N PRO A 69 -6.65 -5.01 15.39
CA PRO A 69 -6.90 -5.65 14.11
C PRO A 69 -7.17 -4.59 13.04
N TYR A 70 -6.59 -4.80 11.84
CA TYR A 70 -6.84 -3.92 10.72
C TYR A 70 -8.32 -3.95 10.34
N HIS A 71 -8.92 -2.77 10.22
CA HIS A 71 -10.34 -2.66 9.88
C HIS A 71 -10.62 -1.39 9.12
N GLY A 72 -11.58 -1.47 8.18
CA GLY A 72 -12.18 -0.32 7.50
C GLY A 72 -11.25 0.57 6.66
N GLY A 73 -11.75 0.99 5.50
CA GLY A 73 -11.22 2.14 4.76
C GLY A 73 -11.82 3.43 5.32
N SER A 74 -10.98 4.40 5.67
CA SER A 74 -11.44 5.65 6.27
C SER A 74 -11.90 6.64 5.20
N LEU A 75 -13.16 7.07 5.26
CA LEU A 75 -13.72 8.22 4.51
C LEU A 75 -13.39 9.57 5.17
N MET A 76 -12.55 9.57 6.21
CA MET A 76 -12.26 10.79 6.95
C MET A 76 -11.31 11.70 6.18
N HIS A 77 -11.69 12.97 6.07
CA HIS A 77 -10.77 14.08 5.82
C HIS A 77 -9.66 14.00 6.85
N ALA A 78 -8.48 13.56 6.40
CA ALA A 78 -7.32 13.43 7.25
C ALA A 78 -6.92 14.82 7.76
N ARG A 79 -6.80 14.96 9.08
CA ARG A 79 -6.32 16.21 9.68
C ARG A 79 -4.81 16.26 9.57
N ASP A 80 -4.28 17.44 9.29
CA ASP A 80 -2.86 17.73 9.40
C ASP A 80 -2.33 17.32 10.79
N GLY A 81 -1.14 16.73 10.83
CA GLY A 81 -0.52 16.19 12.04
C GLY A 81 -1.02 14.80 12.49
N LEU A 82 -1.91 14.13 11.73
CA LEU A 82 -2.38 12.78 12.08
C LEU A 82 -1.21 11.78 12.06
N LYS A 83 -0.92 11.13 13.19
CA LYS A 83 0.14 10.12 13.26
C LYS A 83 -0.27 8.82 12.56
N LEU A 84 0.50 8.44 11.55
CA LEU A 84 0.35 7.21 10.77
C LEU A 84 1.49 6.24 11.06
N TYR A 85 1.21 4.96 10.91
CA TYR A 85 2.08 3.84 11.20
C TYR A 85 2.11 2.91 10.00
N LYS A 86 3.26 2.32 9.70
CA LYS A 86 3.37 1.23 8.72
C LYS A 86 4.33 0.17 9.23
N SER A 87 4.15 -1.04 8.73
CA SER A 87 5.06 -2.16 8.99
C SER A 87 5.54 -2.73 7.67
N GLY A 88 6.81 -2.51 7.33
CA GLY A 88 7.42 -2.93 6.07
C GLY A 88 8.59 -3.90 6.29
N ARG A 89 9.03 -4.57 5.21
CA ARG A 89 10.12 -5.55 5.28
C ARG A 89 11.46 -4.90 5.63
N SER A 90 11.75 -3.75 5.04
CA SER A 90 13.08 -3.13 5.07
C SER A 90 13.28 -2.31 6.33
N THR A 91 12.37 -1.39 6.61
CA THR A 91 12.49 -0.46 7.77
C THR A 91 11.72 -0.92 9.00
N GLY A 92 10.89 -1.96 8.86
CA GLY A 92 10.05 -2.45 9.93
C GLY A 92 8.90 -1.54 10.30
N MET A 93 8.59 -1.43 11.60
CA MET A 93 7.57 -0.51 12.07
C MET A 93 8.14 0.91 12.16
N THR A 94 7.52 1.83 11.43
CA THR A 94 7.83 3.26 11.50
C THR A 94 6.54 4.05 11.68
N ALA A 95 6.68 5.29 12.13
CA ALA A 95 5.56 6.22 12.27
C ALA A 95 5.98 7.61 11.80
N SER A 96 5.05 8.34 11.20
CA SER A 96 5.23 9.75 10.82
C SER A 96 3.92 10.52 10.96
N ALA A 97 4.01 11.84 11.06
CA ALA A 97 2.86 12.72 10.97
C ALA A 97 2.43 12.86 9.50
N TYR A 98 1.14 12.70 9.25
CA TYR A 98 0.54 12.98 7.95
C TYR A 98 0.24 14.46 7.84
N ASN A 99 0.85 15.10 6.84
CA ASN A 99 0.76 16.55 6.67
C ASN A 99 -0.23 16.97 5.58
N GLY A 100 -1.14 16.08 5.14
CA GLY A 100 -2.10 16.42 4.07
C GLY A 100 -1.48 16.63 2.70
N LEU A 101 -0.21 16.26 2.52
CA LEU A 101 0.53 16.61 1.31
C LEU A 101 0.08 15.77 0.11
N GLU A 102 -0.19 16.48 -0.97
CA GLU A 102 -0.39 15.91 -2.29
C GLU A 102 0.70 16.43 -3.24
N SER A 103 1.16 15.56 -4.13
CA SER A 103 2.07 15.93 -5.21
C SER A 103 1.44 15.61 -6.57
N VAL A 104 1.93 16.30 -7.59
CA VAL A 104 1.49 16.14 -8.97
C VAL A 104 2.59 15.46 -9.77
N ARG A 105 2.22 14.41 -10.49
CA ARG A 105 3.01 13.83 -11.58
C ARG A 105 2.43 14.27 -12.91
N LEU A 106 3.32 14.72 -13.79
CA LEU A 106 2.98 15.09 -15.17
C LEU A 106 3.41 13.94 -16.07
N ASP A 107 2.44 13.13 -16.47
CA ASP A 107 2.66 12.02 -17.39
C ASP A 107 2.38 12.45 -18.82
N ARG A 108 3.09 11.84 -19.76
CA ARG A 108 2.94 12.13 -21.18
C ARG A 108 2.34 10.91 -21.88
N LEU A 109 1.06 10.98 -22.23
CA LEU A 109 0.36 9.89 -22.91
C LEU A 109 0.26 10.17 -24.41
N GLU A 110 0.48 9.14 -25.22
CA GLU A 110 0.36 9.24 -26.67
C GLU A 110 -1.09 9.57 -27.06
N SER A 111 -1.26 10.51 -28.00
CA SER A 111 -2.57 10.94 -28.44
C SER A 111 -3.24 9.87 -29.29
N ARG A 112 -4.48 9.50 -28.95
CA ARG A 112 -5.31 8.62 -29.79
C ARG A 112 -5.80 9.28 -31.09
N LYS A 113 -5.57 10.60 -31.26
CA LYS A 113 -6.11 11.41 -32.38
C LYS A 113 -5.05 11.88 -33.39
N GLY A 114 -3.80 11.40 -33.31
CA GLY A 114 -2.74 11.75 -34.26
C GLY A 114 -1.36 11.82 -33.62
N ALA A 115 -0.35 12.29 -34.37
CA ALA A 115 1.00 12.48 -33.86
C ALA A 115 1.01 13.56 -32.75
N GLY A 116 1.40 13.17 -31.55
CA GLY A 116 1.52 14.07 -30.41
C GLY A 116 1.29 13.37 -29.08
N TYR A 117 1.59 14.08 -28.00
CA TYR A 117 1.30 13.62 -26.65
C TYR A 117 0.40 14.61 -25.94
N HIS A 118 -0.44 14.10 -25.03
CA HIS A 118 -1.18 14.94 -24.09
C HIS A 118 -0.59 14.79 -22.69
N LEU A 119 -0.51 15.93 -22.00
CA LEU A 119 -0.14 15.98 -20.59
C LEU A 119 -1.29 15.46 -19.76
N VAL A 120 -0.98 14.55 -18.85
CA VAL A 120 -1.90 14.02 -17.86
C VAL A 120 -1.37 14.38 -16.48
N ILE A 121 -2.20 15.11 -15.74
CA ILE A 121 -1.95 15.48 -14.36
C ILE A 121 -2.47 14.34 -13.49
N THR A 122 -1.58 13.70 -12.75
CA THR A 122 -1.90 12.64 -11.79
C THR A 122 -1.51 13.08 -10.38
N TRP A 123 -2.45 13.08 -9.46
CA TRP A 123 -2.26 13.39 -8.05
C TRP A 123 -1.80 12.14 -7.28
N VAL A 124 -0.84 12.33 -6.38
CA VAL A 124 -0.26 11.28 -5.55
C VAL A 124 -0.23 11.77 -4.11
N ASN A 125 -0.68 10.93 -3.18
CA ASN A 125 -0.61 11.26 -1.76
C ASN A 125 0.79 10.97 -1.23
N GLN A 126 1.32 11.85 -0.38
CA GLN A 126 2.67 11.70 0.15
C GLN A 126 2.77 11.94 1.66
N ILE A 127 3.77 11.27 2.26
CA ILE A 127 4.22 11.49 3.63
C ILE A 127 5.67 11.95 3.51
N ALA A 128 5.97 13.14 4.04
CA ALA A 128 7.33 13.62 4.15
C ALA A 128 7.99 13.05 5.42
N THR A 129 9.26 12.69 5.29
CA THR A 129 10.14 12.43 6.44
C THR A 129 10.55 13.78 7.02
N SER A 130 10.42 13.98 8.34
CA SER A 130 10.89 15.24 8.95
C SER A 130 12.42 15.33 8.90
N GLU A 131 12.96 16.53 8.76
CA GLU A 131 14.41 16.75 8.85
C GLU A 131 14.97 16.14 10.14
N ASN A 132 16.04 15.36 10.03
CA ASN A 132 16.69 14.59 11.11
C ASN A 132 15.89 13.41 11.70
N SER A 133 14.85 12.92 11.01
CA SER A 133 14.18 11.66 11.38
C SER A 133 14.59 10.50 10.48
N TYR A 134 14.43 9.27 10.99
CA TYR A 134 14.53 8.07 10.18
C TYR A 134 13.44 8.06 9.09
N PRO A 135 13.74 7.54 7.89
CA PRO A 135 12.78 7.52 6.80
C PRO A 135 11.51 6.78 7.20
N PHE A 136 10.37 7.31 6.78
CA PHE A 136 9.09 6.62 7.01
C PHE A 136 9.06 5.27 6.28
N ALA A 137 9.68 5.17 5.10
CA ALA A 137 9.82 3.91 4.36
C ALA A 137 11.03 3.94 3.41
N GLU A 138 11.48 2.76 3.00
CA GLU A 138 12.56 2.57 2.02
C GLU A 138 12.18 1.55 0.95
N GLY A 139 13.03 1.41 -0.08
CA GLY A 139 12.95 0.33 -1.06
C GLY A 139 12.74 -1.04 -0.40
N GLY A 140 11.66 -1.72 -0.78
CA GLY A 140 11.25 -3.02 -0.22
C GLY A 140 10.08 -2.96 0.78
N ASP A 141 9.61 -1.77 1.17
CA ASP A 141 8.40 -1.59 1.97
C ASP A 141 7.11 -1.46 1.14
N SER A 142 7.19 -1.38 -0.19
CA SER A 142 6.03 -1.29 -1.09
C SER A 142 5.01 -2.41 -0.86
N GLY A 143 3.72 -2.06 -0.94
CA GLY A 143 2.60 -2.94 -0.61
C GLY A 143 2.25 -3.01 0.88
N SER A 144 3.02 -2.36 1.76
CA SER A 144 2.70 -2.29 3.19
C SER A 144 1.45 -1.43 3.44
N TRP A 145 0.66 -1.86 4.43
CA TRP A 145 -0.48 -1.10 4.91
C TRP A 145 0.01 0.11 5.74
N ILE A 146 -0.59 1.26 5.48
CA ILE A 146 -0.44 2.48 6.29
C ILE A 146 -1.70 2.61 7.13
N THR A 147 -1.52 2.76 8.44
CA THR A 147 -2.59 2.63 9.43
C THR A 147 -2.53 3.73 10.47
N ARG A 148 -3.65 3.93 11.16
CA ARG A 148 -3.74 4.75 12.36
C ARG A 148 -3.47 3.90 13.61
N VAL A 149 -3.27 4.57 14.74
CA VAL A 149 -3.09 3.90 16.05
C VAL A 149 -4.27 3.01 16.45
N ASP A 150 -5.48 3.28 15.94
CA ASP A 150 -6.67 2.48 16.18
C ASP A 150 -6.78 1.26 15.25
N GLY A 151 -5.82 1.05 14.33
CA GLY A 151 -5.83 -0.07 13.37
C GLY A 151 -6.62 0.23 12.10
N LYS A 152 -7.22 1.41 11.98
CA LYS A 152 -7.87 1.80 10.72
C LYS A 152 -6.86 1.95 9.63
N VAL A 153 -7.17 1.38 8.48
CA VAL A 153 -6.30 1.52 7.32
C VAL A 153 -6.53 2.88 6.69
N PHE A 154 -5.41 3.55 6.44
CA PHE A 154 -5.35 4.83 5.79
C PHE A 154 -5.00 4.68 4.30
N GLY A 155 -4.04 3.81 3.97
CA GLY A 155 -3.58 3.63 2.61
C GLY A 155 -2.67 2.43 2.44
N MET A 156 -2.18 2.27 1.22
CA MET A 156 -1.19 1.27 0.85
C MET A 156 0.02 1.95 0.24
N LEU A 157 1.20 1.62 0.74
CA LEU A 157 2.46 2.18 0.29
C LEU A 157 2.73 1.76 -1.17
N ALA A 158 2.89 2.73 -2.06
CA ALA A 158 3.14 2.49 -3.47
C ALA A 158 4.65 2.59 -3.78
N GLY A 159 5.33 3.57 -3.20
CA GLY A 159 6.76 3.80 -3.39
C GLY A 159 7.21 5.08 -2.69
N GLY A 160 8.20 5.77 -3.25
CA GLY A 160 8.70 7.02 -2.69
C GLY A 160 9.78 7.65 -3.56
N ASP A 161 10.21 8.85 -3.16
CA ASP A 161 11.45 9.48 -3.61
C ASP A 161 12.42 9.48 -2.44
N GLU A 162 13.42 8.60 -2.52
CA GLU A 162 14.46 8.44 -1.49
C GLU A 162 15.32 9.70 -1.34
N ARG A 163 15.56 10.45 -2.41
CA ARG A 163 16.36 11.68 -2.38
C ARG A 163 15.63 12.79 -1.64
N MET A 164 14.32 12.89 -1.83
CA MET A 164 13.47 13.87 -1.13
C MET A 164 12.95 13.36 0.22
N GLY A 165 13.22 12.11 0.59
CA GLY A 165 12.70 11.50 1.81
C GLY A 165 11.17 11.44 1.84
N THR A 166 10.51 11.28 0.69
CA THR A 166 9.05 11.23 0.59
C THR A 166 8.56 9.83 0.29
N THR A 167 7.49 9.41 0.96
CA THR A 167 6.79 8.16 0.69
C THR A 167 5.47 8.45 0.00
N TYR A 168 5.20 7.74 -1.09
CA TYR A 168 3.95 7.81 -1.85
C TYR A 168 3.02 6.66 -1.48
N PHE A 169 1.72 6.94 -1.45
CA PHE A 169 0.72 5.92 -1.15
C PHE A 169 -0.59 6.14 -1.92
N CYS A 170 -1.31 5.04 -2.12
CA CYS A 170 -2.69 5.06 -2.59
C CYS A 170 -3.62 5.06 -1.37
N ARG A 171 -4.65 5.92 -1.36
CA ARG A 171 -5.67 5.86 -0.30
C ARG A 171 -6.41 4.53 -0.40
N ILE A 172 -6.74 3.95 0.74
CA ILE A 172 -7.29 2.60 0.76
C ILE A 172 -8.67 2.51 0.10
N ASN A 173 -9.47 3.58 0.17
CA ASN A 173 -10.78 3.61 -0.49
C ASN A 173 -10.63 3.58 -2.01
N ASP A 174 -9.68 4.37 -2.55
CA ASP A 174 -9.41 4.40 -3.99
C ASP A 174 -8.95 3.01 -4.48
N VAL A 175 -8.18 2.29 -3.66
CA VAL A 175 -7.78 0.89 -3.93
C VAL A 175 -8.99 -0.05 -3.89
N PHE A 176 -9.85 0.04 -2.86
CA PHE A 176 -11.03 -0.84 -2.75
C PHE A 176 -12.03 -0.62 -3.86
N ASP A 177 -12.31 0.62 -4.22
CA ASP A 177 -13.20 0.92 -5.33
C ASP A 177 -12.58 0.45 -6.65
N ASP A 178 -11.26 0.53 -6.81
CA ASP A 178 -10.60 0.04 -8.02
C ASP A 178 -10.61 -1.49 -8.13
N ILE A 179 -10.51 -2.18 -6.99
CA ILE A 179 -10.73 -3.62 -6.91
C ILE A 179 -12.16 -3.96 -7.36
N LYS A 180 -13.18 -3.26 -6.86
CA LYS A 180 -14.57 -3.50 -7.29
C LYS A 180 -14.74 -3.27 -8.79
N ASP A 181 -14.20 -2.17 -9.30
CA ASP A 181 -14.28 -1.81 -10.72
C ASP A 181 -13.63 -2.86 -11.64
N ILE A 182 -12.48 -3.42 -11.23
CA ILE A 182 -11.75 -4.42 -12.02
C ILE A 182 -12.36 -5.82 -11.89
N THR A 183 -12.80 -6.19 -10.69
CA THR A 183 -13.23 -7.57 -10.41
C THR A 183 -14.73 -7.78 -10.57
N GLY A 184 -15.52 -6.70 -10.61
CA GLY A 184 -16.98 -6.76 -10.52
C GLY A 184 -17.51 -7.13 -9.13
N ALA A 185 -16.65 -7.13 -8.10
CA ALA A 185 -17.07 -7.43 -6.74
C ALA A 185 -18.02 -6.36 -6.20
N ALA A 186 -19.12 -6.78 -5.58
CA ALA A 186 -20.04 -5.86 -4.92
C ALA A 186 -19.41 -5.21 -3.67
N GLU A 187 -18.54 -5.95 -2.97
CA GLU A 187 -17.90 -5.49 -1.75
C GLU A 187 -16.46 -5.98 -1.64
N VAL A 188 -15.63 -5.16 -0.98
CA VAL A 188 -14.24 -5.46 -0.64
C VAL A 188 -14.04 -5.14 0.83
N ARG A 189 -13.45 -6.07 1.57
CA ARG A 189 -13.26 -5.97 3.02
C ARG A 189 -11.87 -6.43 3.40
N ILE A 190 -11.33 -5.86 4.46
CA ILE A 190 -10.14 -6.40 5.14
C ILE A 190 -10.60 -7.63 5.92
N ALA A 191 -9.89 -8.74 5.77
CA ALA A 191 -10.20 -9.95 6.50
C ALA A 191 -10.18 -9.69 8.01
N PRO A 192 -11.17 -10.19 8.78
CA PRO A 192 -11.14 -10.07 10.23
C PRO A 192 -9.91 -10.80 10.79
N PRO A 193 -9.48 -10.45 12.01
CA PRO A 193 -8.44 -11.22 12.69
C PRO A 193 -8.86 -12.70 12.75
N PRO A 194 -7.90 -13.65 12.67
CA PRO A 194 -8.19 -15.06 12.81
C PRO A 194 -8.93 -15.29 14.13
N VAL A 195 -10.06 -16.01 14.07
CA VAL A 195 -10.76 -16.47 15.26
C VAL A 195 -9.83 -17.47 15.95
N SER A 196 -9.43 -17.16 17.19
CA SER A 196 -8.59 -18.01 18.03
C SER A 196 -9.33 -19.23 18.52
#